data_AF-I4C7I4-F1
#
_entry.id   AF-I4C7I4-F1
#
_cell.length_a   1.000
_cell.length_b   1.000
_cell.length_c   1.000
_cell.angle_alpha   90.00
_cell.angle_beta   90.00
_cell.angle_gamma   90.00
#
_symmetry.space_group_name_H-M   'P 1'
#
loop_
_entity.id
_entity.type
_entity.pdbx_description
1 polymer ?
#
loop_
_entity_poly.entity_id
_entity_poly.type
_entity_poly.pdbx_seq_one_letter_code
_entity_poly.pdbx_strand_id
1 'polypeptide(L)'
;MAGVSPKISLNRVLISVIVACILIVSLMWYLTPSEHILRGLLIDLELSGPEQDRYRELVHVLTHGVSQSVPAARNLKADLSYLHYSEFSSSALDRIRPDFLVLSPQSTPWHMYRGRAGEQLEYAKQVLKSLVADRGMPILGICGGHQFLALTFGAKVDFIDTRFSVLFPERYPKEAVSEKGIAQLEMLRPDPIFSGLAIPGSFQVMESHYEEVKSIPEPFVNLARSNLSEVQLIRIPGKLVYGMAFHPERTGNLPQNTCTDGKILLANFLKMVALNNTR
;
A
#
# COMPACT_ATOMS: atom_id res chain seq x y z
N MET A 1 62.11 20.13 49.05
CA MET A 1 61.20 19.27 48.26
C MET A 1 59.82 19.34 48.89
N ALA A 2 58.88 20.07 48.30
CA ALA A 2 57.48 20.04 48.71
C ALA A 2 56.65 19.92 47.43
N GLY A 3 56.19 18.71 47.16
CA GLY A 3 55.34 18.39 46.02
C GLY A 3 53.94 18.91 46.26
N VAL A 4 53.50 19.86 45.44
CA VAL A 4 52.11 20.32 45.39
C VAL A 4 51.36 19.33 44.50
N SER A 5 50.56 18.45 45.11
CA SER A 5 49.59 17.65 44.35
C SER A 5 48.42 18.55 43.91
N PRO A 6 47.97 18.47 42.64
CA PRO A 6 46.84 19.27 42.22
C PRO A 6 45.56 18.64 42.77
N LYS A 7 44.97 19.28 43.77
CA LYS A 7 43.56 19.07 44.12
C LYS A 7 42.71 19.56 42.94
N ILE A 8 42.58 18.73 41.92
CA ILE A 8 41.51 18.86 40.93
C ILE A 8 40.23 18.82 41.74
N SER A 9 39.51 19.95 41.81
CA SER A 9 38.32 20.01 42.66
C SER A 9 37.30 19.01 42.15
N LEU A 10 36.82 18.14 43.04
CA LEU A 10 35.86 17.09 42.76
C LEU A 10 34.64 17.62 41.97
N ASN A 11 34.29 18.89 42.21
CA ASN A 11 33.24 19.63 41.49
C ASN A 11 33.51 19.81 39.98
N ARG A 12 34.75 20.05 39.54
CA ARG A 12 35.07 20.20 38.11
C ARG A 12 34.96 18.87 37.36
N VAL A 13 35.38 17.78 38.00
CA VAL A 13 35.22 16.43 37.44
C VAL A 13 33.74 16.08 37.34
N LEU A 14 32.97 16.34 38.41
CA LEU A 14 31.52 16.07 38.44
C LEU A 14 30.76 16.86 37.35
N ILE A 15 31.06 18.15 37.19
CA ILE A 15 30.45 18.99 36.13
C ILE A 15 30.80 18.44 34.74
N SER A 16 32.06 18.05 34.52
CA SER A 16 32.50 17.52 33.21
C SER A 16 31.81 16.20 32.87
N VAL A 17 31.61 15.32 33.87
CA VAL A 17 30.86 14.07 33.71
C VAL A 17 29.40 14.35 33.38
N ILE A 18 28.75 15.28 34.08
CA ILE A 18 27.35 15.65 33.80
C ILE A 18 27.20 16.21 32.38
N VAL A 19 28.09 17.11 31.95
CA VAL A 19 28.07 17.67 30.59
C VAL A 19 28.29 16.57 29.54
N ALA A 20 29.24 15.66 29.76
CA ALA A 20 29.46 14.52 28.88
C ALA A 20 28.22 13.61 28.80
N CYS A 21 27.56 13.32 29.93
CA CYS A 21 26.32 12.55 29.95
C CYS A 21 25.19 13.25 29.18
N ILE A 22 25.01 14.56 29.33
CA ILE A 22 23.99 15.33 28.61
C ILE A 22 24.27 15.32 27.10
N LEU A 23 25.53 15.48 26.69
CA LEU A 23 25.93 15.41 25.28
C LEU A 23 25.72 14.02 24.71
N ILE A 24 26.03 12.96 25.46
CA ILE A 24 25.77 11.58 25.05
C ILE A 24 24.26 11.34 24.92
N VAL A 25 23.43 11.79 25.88
CA VAL A 25 21.98 11.63 25.80
C VAL A 25 21.39 12.42 24.65
N SER A 26 21.87 13.64 24.39
CA SER A 26 21.41 14.48 23.28
C SER A 26 21.83 13.90 21.93
N LEU A 27 23.05 13.37 21.85
CA LEU A 27 23.56 12.67 20.68
C LEU A 27 22.82 11.35 20.48
N MET A 28 22.52 10.60 21.54
CA MET A 28 21.69 9.40 21.48
C MET A 28 20.28 9.75 21.01
N TRP A 29 19.65 10.81 21.51
CA TRP A 29 18.33 11.27 21.06
C TRP A 29 18.35 11.69 19.58
N TYR A 30 19.43 12.34 19.12
CA TYR A 30 19.61 12.73 17.73
C TYR A 30 19.93 11.54 16.81
N LEU A 31 20.61 10.52 17.33
CA LEU A 31 21.00 9.32 16.61
C LEU A 31 19.99 8.17 16.72
N THR A 32 19.04 8.22 17.65
CA THR A 32 17.89 7.32 17.71
C THR A 32 16.84 7.85 16.74
N PRO A 33 16.62 7.18 15.59
CA PRO A 33 15.49 7.52 14.75
C PRO A 33 14.24 7.36 15.61
N SER A 34 13.40 8.39 15.70
CA SER A 34 12.05 8.21 16.24
C SER A 34 11.41 7.07 15.45
N GLU A 35 10.93 6.05 16.15
CA GLU A 35 10.17 4.97 15.52
C GLU A 35 8.83 5.54 15.04
N HIS A 36 8.85 6.21 13.88
CA HIS A 36 7.64 6.73 13.28
C HIS A 36 6.82 5.55 12.75
N ILE A 37 5.70 5.29 13.42
CA ILE A 37 4.68 4.34 12.96
C ILE A 37 3.82 5.07 11.93
N LEU A 38 3.82 4.57 10.70
CA LEU A 38 2.95 5.09 9.64
C LEU A 38 1.51 4.69 9.92
N ARG A 39 0.60 5.66 9.92
CA ARG A 39 -0.83 5.44 10.18
C ARG A 39 -1.56 5.25 8.86
N GLY A 40 -1.76 4.01 8.45
CA GLY A 40 -2.56 3.69 7.27
C GLY A 40 -4.04 3.59 7.58
N LEU A 41 -4.86 3.80 6.55
CA LEU A 41 -6.30 3.54 6.59
C LEU A 41 -6.67 2.59 5.46
N LEU A 42 -7.18 1.41 5.82
CA LEU A 42 -7.77 0.45 4.90
C LEU A 42 -9.23 0.80 4.66
N ILE A 43 -9.58 1.03 3.40
CA ILE A 43 -10.95 1.22 2.93
C ILE A 43 -11.47 -0.13 2.42
N ASP A 44 -12.41 -0.74 3.16
CA ASP A 44 -13.13 -1.94 2.72
C ASP A 44 -14.11 -1.58 1.62
N LEU A 45 -13.83 -2.07 0.41
CA LEU A 45 -14.64 -1.87 -0.78
C LEU A 45 -15.69 -2.96 -1.01
N GLU A 46 -15.76 -3.99 -0.16
CA GLU A 46 -16.71 -5.08 -0.34
C GLU A 46 -18.16 -4.62 -0.17
N LEU A 47 -19.11 -5.20 -0.92
CA LEU A 47 -20.52 -4.77 -0.86
C LEU A 47 -21.18 -5.13 0.48
N SER A 48 -20.80 -6.27 1.07
CA SER A 48 -21.32 -6.70 2.36
C SER A 48 -20.88 -5.76 3.48
N GLY A 49 -21.61 -5.76 4.59
CA GLY A 49 -21.32 -4.87 5.71
C GLY A 49 -19.92 -5.04 6.32
N PRO A 50 -19.53 -4.10 7.20
CA PRO A 50 -18.19 -4.05 7.77
C PRO A 50 -17.76 -5.37 8.44
N GLU A 51 -16.54 -5.82 8.15
CA GLU A 51 -15.96 -7.04 8.72
C GLU A 51 -14.46 -6.85 8.93
N GLN A 52 -14.05 -6.61 10.17
CA GLN A 52 -12.66 -6.21 10.49
C GLN A 52 -11.61 -7.25 10.08
N ASP A 53 -11.96 -8.54 10.13
CA ASP A 53 -11.03 -9.63 9.84
C ASP A 53 -10.97 -10.02 8.35
N ARG A 54 -11.80 -9.41 7.48
CA ARG A 54 -11.90 -9.74 6.04
C ARG A 54 -10.54 -9.73 5.34
N TYR A 55 -9.67 -8.80 5.74
CA TYR A 55 -8.35 -8.59 5.14
C TYR A 55 -7.19 -8.90 6.10
N ARG A 56 -7.38 -9.84 7.03
CA ARG A 56 -6.39 -10.15 8.07
C ARG A 56 -4.98 -10.40 7.54
N GLU A 57 -4.83 -11.12 6.41
CA GLU A 57 -3.52 -11.36 5.80
C GLU A 57 -2.88 -10.06 5.30
N LEU A 58 -3.61 -9.22 4.57
CA LEU A 58 -3.13 -7.93 4.08
C LEU A 58 -2.74 -7.01 5.24
N VAL A 59 -3.59 -6.90 6.26
CA VAL A 59 -3.31 -6.12 7.47
C VAL A 59 -2.04 -6.65 8.14
N HIS A 60 -1.92 -7.96 8.32
CA HIS A 60 -0.74 -8.57 8.93
C HIS A 60 0.54 -8.29 8.13
N VAL A 61 0.50 -8.39 6.80
CA VAL A 61 1.67 -8.15 5.95
C VAL A 61 2.09 -6.69 5.99
N LEU A 62 1.17 -5.74 5.90
CA LEU A 62 1.49 -4.31 5.93
C LEU A 62 2.03 -3.85 7.29
N THR A 63 1.54 -4.45 8.38
CA THR A 63 1.93 -4.07 9.75
C THR A 63 3.18 -4.81 10.24
N HIS A 64 3.38 -6.07 9.83
CA HIS A 64 4.46 -6.93 10.31
C HIS A 64 5.23 -7.64 9.20
N GLY A 65 4.53 -8.21 8.20
CA GLY A 65 5.16 -9.11 7.22
C GLY A 65 6.20 -8.44 6.32
N VAL A 66 6.02 -7.15 5.99
CA VAL A 66 6.99 -6.38 5.19
C VAL A 66 8.34 -6.24 5.89
N SER A 67 8.35 -5.83 7.16
CA SER A 67 9.58 -5.64 7.93
C SER A 67 10.27 -6.96 8.24
N GLN A 68 9.51 -8.06 8.32
CA GLN A 68 10.03 -9.41 8.50
C GLN A 68 10.63 -10.00 7.21
N SER A 69 10.01 -9.75 6.06
CA SER A 69 10.36 -10.39 4.79
C SER A 69 11.37 -9.58 3.96
N VAL A 70 11.46 -8.27 4.17
CA VAL A 70 12.31 -7.37 3.38
C VAL A 70 13.33 -6.69 4.29
N PRO A 71 14.61 -7.10 4.29
CA PRO A 71 15.64 -6.57 5.21
C PRO A 71 15.78 -5.05 5.19
N ALA A 72 15.65 -4.45 4.00
CA ALA A 72 15.72 -3.00 3.83
C ALA A 72 14.51 -2.24 4.43
N ALA A 73 13.47 -2.95 4.88
CA ALA A 73 12.27 -2.41 5.51
C ALA A 73 12.15 -2.80 7.00
N ARG A 74 13.19 -3.39 7.60
CA ARG A 74 13.17 -3.85 9.00
C ARG A 74 12.77 -2.79 10.04
N ASN A 75 13.02 -1.52 9.73
CA ASN A 75 12.71 -0.38 10.60
C ASN A 75 11.36 0.29 10.25
N LEU A 76 10.67 -0.16 9.20
CA LEU A 76 9.34 0.36 8.88
C LEU A 76 8.33 -0.27 9.81
N LYS A 77 7.52 0.59 10.42
CA LYS A 77 6.35 0.19 11.20
C LYS A 77 5.15 0.90 10.62
N ALA A 78 4.05 0.17 10.48
CA ALA A 78 2.77 0.72 10.10
C ALA A 78 1.69 0.16 11.03
N ASP A 79 0.69 0.98 11.29
CA ASP A 79 -0.57 0.58 11.87
C ASP A 79 -1.68 0.83 10.85
N LEU A 80 -2.75 0.02 10.88
CA LEU A 80 -3.81 0.09 9.89
C LEU A 80 -5.18 0.22 10.58
N SER A 81 -5.76 1.41 10.50
CA SER A 81 -7.17 1.61 10.82
C SER A 81 -8.05 1.04 9.71
N TYR A 82 -9.30 0.70 10.05
CA TYR A 82 -10.27 0.14 9.14
C TYR A 82 -11.46 1.11 8.97
N LEU A 83 -11.96 1.25 7.74
CA LEU A 83 -13.21 1.96 7.43
C LEU A 83 -13.89 1.30 6.24
N HIS A 84 -15.21 1.12 6.31
CA HIS A 84 -15.98 0.62 5.17
C HIS A 84 -16.31 1.75 4.18
N TYR A 85 -16.38 1.46 2.88
CA TYR A 85 -16.58 2.48 1.84
C TYR A 85 -17.86 3.31 2.05
N SER A 86 -18.89 2.71 2.66
CA SER A 86 -20.16 3.40 2.97
C SER A 86 -20.02 4.56 3.96
N GLU A 87 -18.91 4.61 4.71
CA GLU A 87 -18.57 5.66 5.68
C GLU A 87 -17.39 6.54 5.20
N PHE A 88 -16.84 6.23 4.02
CA PHE A 88 -15.69 6.93 3.48
C PHE A 88 -16.04 8.37 3.09
N SER A 89 -15.51 9.32 3.86
CA SER A 89 -15.87 10.74 3.79
C SER A 89 -14.70 11.62 4.22
N SER A 90 -14.72 12.90 3.80
CA SER A 90 -13.73 13.89 4.24
C SER A 90 -13.71 14.03 5.77
N SER A 91 -14.87 14.00 6.43
CA SER A 91 -14.94 14.09 7.90
C SER A 91 -14.32 12.88 8.60
N ALA A 92 -14.46 11.67 8.05
CA ALA A 92 -13.78 10.49 8.57
C ALA A 92 -12.25 10.63 8.43
N LEU A 93 -11.78 11.15 7.29
CA LEU A 93 -10.36 11.38 7.03
C LEU A 93 -9.76 12.47 7.93
N ASP A 94 -10.48 13.56 8.18
CA ASP A 94 -9.99 14.64 9.05
C ASP A 94 -9.91 14.20 10.53
N ARG A 95 -10.70 13.20 10.93
CA ARG A 95 -10.65 12.56 12.24
C ARG A 95 -9.51 11.55 12.35
N ILE A 96 -9.38 10.64 11.38
CA ILE A 96 -8.38 9.55 11.40
C ILE A 96 -6.98 10.10 11.11
N ARG A 97 -6.89 11.08 10.20
CA ARG A 97 -5.65 11.69 9.68
C ARG A 97 -4.61 10.65 9.25
N PRO A 98 -4.95 9.77 8.29
CA PRO A 98 -4.02 8.76 7.83
C PRO A 98 -2.86 9.38 7.06
N ASP A 99 -1.72 8.71 7.13
CA ASP A 99 -0.50 8.98 6.39
C ASP A 99 -0.56 8.40 4.97
N PHE A 100 -1.37 7.36 4.76
CA PHE A 100 -1.64 6.73 3.48
C PHE A 100 -2.96 5.95 3.50
N LEU A 101 -3.51 5.69 2.32
CA LEU A 101 -4.69 4.83 2.14
C LEU A 101 -4.33 3.50 1.47
N VAL A 102 -5.04 2.46 1.86
CA VAL A 102 -5.10 1.18 1.14
C VAL A 102 -6.53 0.94 0.72
N LEU A 103 -6.77 0.78 -0.58
CA LEU A 103 -8.06 0.38 -1.13
C LEU A 103 -8.06 -1.14 -1.25
N SER A 104 -8.97 -1.79 -0.54
CA SER A 104 -8.96 -3.24 -0.38
C SER A 104 -9.23 -3.98 -1.70
N PRO A 105 -8.89 -5.27 -1.78
CA PRO A 105 -9.55 -6.18 -2.72
C PRO A 105 -11.06 -6.21 -2.50
N GLN A 106 -11.83 -6.68 -3.48
CA GLN A 106 -13.22 -7.09 -3.29
C GLN A 106 -13.49 -8.36 -4.08
N SER A 107 -14.59 -9.05 -3.78
CA SER A 107 -15.09 -10.18 -4.59
C SER A 107 -16.46 -9.93 -5.25
N THR A 108 -17.17 -8.87 -4.90
CA THR A 108 -18.48 -8.55 -5.47
C THR A 108 -18.36 -7.84 -6.83
N PRO A 109 -19.02 -8.34 -7.90
CA PRO A 109 -19.07 -7.64 -9.18
C PRO A 109 -19.59 -6.20 -9.05
N TRP A 110 -18.89 -5.24 -9.66
CA TRP A 110 -19.19 -3.80 -9.51
C TRP A 110 -20.62 -3.41 -9.86
N HIS A 111 -21.26 -4.13 -10.79
CA HIS A 111 -22.64 -3.87 -11.20
C HIS A 111 -23.69 -4.18 -10.12
N MET A 112 -23.31 -4.89 -9.05
CA MET A 112 -24.19 -5.23 -7.92
C MET A 112 -24.32 -4.07 -6.92
N TYR A 113 -23.43 -3.08 -6.98
CA TYR A 113 -23.48 -1.88 -6.15
C TYR A 113 -24.57 -0.95 -6.71
N ARG A 114 -25.82 -1.21 -6.32
CA ARG A 114 -27.02 -0.49 -6.79
C ARG A 114 -27.75 0.20 -5.63
N GLY A 115 -28.66 1.12 -5.96
CA GLY A 115 -29.40 1.90 -4.97
C GLY A 115 -28.46 2.64 -4.02
N ARG A 116 -28.73 2.57 -2.72
CA ARG A 116 -27.94 3.24 -1.68
C ARG A 116 -26.45 2.85 -1.72
N ALA A 117 -26.15 1.56 -1.94
CA ALA A 117 -24.76 1.11 -2.02
C ALA A 117 -24.03 1.72 -3.23
N GLY A 118 -24.72 1.82 -4.38
CA GLY A 118 -24.19 2.49 -5.56
C GLY A 118 -23.95 3.99 -5.33
N GLU A 119 -24.89 4.69 -4.70
CA GLU A 119 -24.74 6.11 -4.34
C GLU A 119 -23.54 6.34 -3.40
N GLN A 120 -23.37 5.46 -2.40
CA GLN A 120 -22.23 5.49 -1.48
C GLN A 120 -20.90 5.21 -2.20
N LEU A 121 -20.90 4.28 -3.16
CA LEU A 121 -19.72 3.98 -3.96
C LEU A 121 -19.32 5.18 -4.85
N GLU A 122 -20.28 5.86 -5.47
CA GLU A 122 -20.01 7.08 -6.25
C GLU A 122 -19.50 8.22 -5.37
N TYR A 123 -20.05 8.39 -4.17
CA TYR A 123 -19.53 9.36 -3.21
C TYR A 123 -18.08 9.02 -2.79
N ALA A 124 -17.78 7.74 -2.52
CA ALA A 124 -16.44 7.27 -2.22
C ALA A 124 -15.44 7.58 -3.36
N LYS A 125 -15.85 7.44 -4.63
CA LYS A 125 -15.02 7.84 -5.80
C LYS A 125 -14.74 9.34 -5.81
N GLN A 126 -15.74 10.18 -5.49
CA GLN A 126 -15.56 11.64 -5.41
C GLN A 126 -14.56 12.02 -4.33
N VAL A 127 -14.66 11.41 -3.14
CA VAL A 127 -13.69 11.59 -2.05
C VAL A 127 -12.30 11.15 -2.49
N LEU A 128 -12.17 9.97 -3.11
CA LEU A 128 -10.87 9.48 -3.58
C LEU A 128 -10.25 10.42 -4.62
N LYS A 129 -11.05 10.92 -5.57
CA LYS A 129 -10.61 11.84 -6.61
C LYS A 129 -10.08 13.15 -6.02
N SER A 130 -10.74 13.72 -5.00
CA SER A 130 -10.26 14.94 -4.33
C SER A 130 -8.98 14.70 -3.53
N LEU A 131 -8.79 13.53 -2.91
CA LEU A 131 -7.53 13.20 -2.23
C LEU A 131 -6.35 13.13 -3.20
N VAL A 132 -6.58 12.53 -4.38
CA VAL A 132 -5.58 12.48 -5.43
C VAL A 132 -5.27 13.88 -5.95
N ALA A 133 -6.29 14.69 -6.25
CA ALA A 133 -6.13 16.01 -6.83
C ALA A 133 -5.48 17.01 -5.85
N ASP A 134 -6.02 17.12 -4.63
CA ASP A 134 -5.82 18.27 -3.76
C ASP A 134 -4.84 18.02 -2.62
N ARG A 135 -4.73 16.76 -2.14
CA ARG A 135 -4.00 16.45 -0.92
C ARG A 135 -2.70 15.66 -1.12
N GLY A 136 -2.42 15.19 -2.34
CA GLY A 136 -1.23 14.38 -2.62
C GLY A 136 -1.15 13.10 -1.77
N MET A 137 -2.30 12.62 -1.27
CA MET A 137 -2.40 11.48 -0.36
C MET A 137 -1.79 10.23 -1.01
N PRO A 138 -0.83 9.55 -0.36
CA PRO A 138 -0.36 8.26 -0.83
C PRO A 138 -1.48 7.23 -0.80
N ILE A 139 -1.71 6.54 -1.91
CA ILE A 139 -2.82 5.59 -2.08
C ILE A 139 -2.28 4.33 -2.77
N LEU A 140 -2.62 3.18 -2.20
CA LEU A 140 -2.37 1.86 -2.79
C LEU A 140 -3.70 1.13 -3.00
N GLY A 141 -4.07 0.85 -4.26
CA GLY A 141 -5.19 -0.03 -4.58
C GLY A 141 -4.73 -1.44 -4.92
N ILE A 142 -5.42 -2.45 -4.39
CA ILE A 142 -5.06 -3.87 -4.58
C ILE A 142 -6.26 -4.64 -5.14
N CYS A 143 -6.10 -5.36 -6.25
CA CYS A 143 -7.13 -6.12 -6.95
C CYS A 143 -8.39 -5.27 -7.21
N GLY A 144 -9.47 -5.49 -6.45
CA GLY A 144 -10.64 -4.61 -6.44
C GLY A 144 -10.32 -3.13 -6.20
N GLY A 145 -9.35 -2.81 -5.34
CA GLY A 145 -8.90 -1.44 -5.11
C GLY A 145 -8.20 -0.82 -6.31
N HIS A 146 -7.48 -1.61 -7.11
CA HIS A 146 -6.92 -1.18 -8.39
C HIS A 146 -8.05 -0.85 -9.40
N GLN A 147 -9.05 -1.73 -9.49
CA GLN A 147 -10.22 -1.51 -10.32
C GLN A 147 -11.00 -0.26 -9.89
N PHE A 148 -11.23 -0.08 -8.58
CA PHE A 148 -11.92 1.07 -8.02
C PHE A 148 -11.17 2.39 -8.30
N LEU A 149 -9.84 2.36 -8.19
CA LEU A 149 -8.99 3.49 -8.55
C LEU A 149 -9.15 3.83 -10.04
N ALA A 150 -9.12 2.84 -10.93
CA ALA A 150 -9.33 3.07 -12.37
C ALA A 150 -10.75 3.58 -12.69
N LEU A 151 -11.79 3.00 -12.08
CA LEU A 151 -13.19 3.41 -12.21
C LEU A 151 -13.41 4.86 -11.76
N THR A 152 -12.71 5.30 -10.70
CA THR A 152 -12.76 6.69 -10.20
C THR A 152 -12.31 7.71 -11.26
N PHE A 153 -11.43 7.30 -12.17
CA PHE A 153 -10.94 8.13 -13.27
C PHE A 153 -11.59 7.78 -14.61
N GLY A 154 -12.74 7.09 -14.59
CA GLY A 154 -13.57 6.86 -15.76
C GLY A 154 -13.13 5.71 -16.67
N ALA A 155 -12.17 4.89 -16.23
CA ALA A 155 -11.86 3.65 -16.96
C ALA A 155 -13.03 2.66 -16.89
N LYS A 156 -13.04 1.72 -17.84
CA LYS A 156 -13.94 0.56 -17.80
C LYS A 156 -13.24 -0.63 -17.14
N VAL A 157 -13.98 -1.34 -16.30
CA VAL A 157 -13.61 -2.67 -15.79
C VAL A 157 -14.56 -3.69 -16.40
N ASP A 158 -14.04 -4.80 -16.90
CA ASP A 158 -14.81 -5.88 -17.53
C ASP A 158 -14.02 -7.19 -17.50
N PHE A 159 -14.65 -8.32 -17.81
CA PHE A 159 -14.00 -9.64 -17.86
C PHE A 159 -12.77 -9.66 -18.75
N ILE A 160 -11.69 -10.33 -18.31
CA ILE A 160 -10.55 -10.71 -19.17
C ILE A 160 -11.08 -11.45 -20.39
N ASP A 161 -11.97 -12.43 -20.14
CA ASP A 161 -12.66 -13.18 -21.18
C ASP A 161 -13.73 -12.33 -21.87
N THR A 162 -13.45 -11.90 -23.09
CA THR A 162 -14.36 -11.03 -23.86
C THR A 162 -15.69 -11.69 -24.21
N ARG A 163 -15.79 -13.02 -24.14
CA ARG A 163 -17.07 -13.74 -24.30
C ARG A 163 -18.07 -13.42 -23.19
N PHE A 164 -17.56 -13.01 -22.02
CA PHE A 164 -18.35 -12.61 -20.87
C PHE A 164 -18.44 -11.09 -20.71
N SER A 165 -17.88 -10.32 -21.67
CA SER A 165 -18.00 -8.86 -21.63
C SER A 165 -19.45 -8.40 -21.74
N VAL A 166 -19.81 -7.37 -20.99
CA VAL A 166 -21.18 -6.82 -20.94
C VAL A 166 -22.21 -7.84 -20.38
N LEU A 167 -21.74 -8.90 -19.72
CA LEU A 167 -22.60 -9.75 -18.90
C LEU A 167 -22.64 -9.23 -17.46
N PHE A 168 -23.78 -9.41 -16.80
CA PHE A 168 -24.01 -9.04 -15.40
C PHE A 168 -24.36 -10.29 -14.59
N PRO A 169 -23.44 -11.26 -14.48
CA PRO A 169 -23.75 -12.48 -13.76
C PRO A 169 -23.74 -12.20 -12.26
N GLU A 170 -24.68 -12.79 -11.52
CA GLU A 170 -24.71 -12.67 -10.05
C GLU A 170 -23.45 -13.24 -9.37
N ARG A 171 -22.72 -14.11 -10.07
CA ARG A 171 -21.45 -14.71 -9.66
C ARG A 171 -20.52 -14.86 -10.84
N TYR A 172 -19.21 -14.77 -10.61
CA TYR A 172 -18.24 -15.02 -11.66
C TYR A 172 -18.40 -16.42 -12.27
N PRO A 173 -18.59 -16.53 -13.60
CA PRO A 173 -18.72 -17.81 -14.29
C PRO A 173 -17.45 -18.65 -14.10
N LYS A 174 -17.59 -19.94 -13.79
CA LYS A 174 -16.44 -20.81 -13.49
C LYS A 174 -15.58 -21.06 -14.72
N GLU A 175 -16.22 -21.04 -15.88
CA GLU A 175 -15.67 -21.28 -17.21
C GLU A 175 -15.04 -20.03 -17.85
N ALA A 176 -15.25 -18.84 -17.27
CA ALA A 176 -14.61 -17.62 -17.74
C ALA A 176 -13.11 -17.69 -17.49
N VAL A 177 -12.33 -17.23 -18.46
CA VAL A 177 -10.88 -17.06 -18.27
C VAL A 177 -10.64 -16.13 -17.08
N SER A 178 -9.76 -16.56 -16.18
CA SER A 178 -9.30 -15.80 -15.02
C SER A 178 -7.81 -15.97 -14.86
N GLU A 179 -7.15 -14.94 -14.32
CA GLU A 179 -5.75 -15.01 -13.94
C GLU A 179 -5.66 -15.36 -12.45
N LYS A 180 -5.07 -16.53 -12.15
CA LYS A 180 -5.05 -17.12 -10.81
C LYS A 180 -3.73 -17.81 -10.52
N GLY A 181 -3.26 -17.66 -9.28
CA GLY A 181 -2.03 -18.31 -8.83
C GLY A 181 -0.81 -17.45 -9.12
N ILE A 182 0.37 -18.09 -9.14
CA ILE A 182 1.60 -17.37 -9.42
C ILE A 182 1.64 -16.95 -10.89
N ALA A 183 1.87 -15.66 -11.13
CA ALA A 183 2.11 -15.11 -12.46
C ALA A 183 3.44 -14.36 -12.51
N GLN A 184 4.10 -14.41 -13.67
CA GLN A 184 5.24 -13.57 -13.99
C GLN A 184 4.73 -12.35 -14.76
N LEU A 185 5.01 -11.15 -14.24
CA LEU A 185 4.63 -9.89 -14.87
C LEU A 185 5.82 -9.23 -15.53
N GLU A 186 5.60 -8.63 -16.69
CA GLU A 186 6.57 -7.80 -17.41
C GLU A 186 6.51 -6.37 -16.88
N MET A 187 7.68 -5.77 -16.58
CA MET A 187 7.80 -4.35 -16.28
C MET A 187 7.89 -3.55 -17.58
N LEU A 188 6.97 -2.61 -17.77
CA LEU A 188 6.89 -1.80 -18.98
C LEU A 188 7.78 -0.56 -18.95
N ARG A 189 8.15 -0.10 -17.75
CA ARG A 189 9.01 1.08 -17.54
C ARG A 189 9.65 1.08 -16.14
N PRO A 190 10.79 1.75 -15.95
CA PRO A 190 11.38 1.89 -14.62
C PRO A 190 10.50 2.74 -13.70
N ASP A 191 10.42 2.34 -12.45
CA ASP A 191 9.72 3.08 -11.39
C ASP A 191 10.29 2.71 -10.01
N PRO A 192 10.35 3.63 -9.02
CA PRO A 192 10.84 3.34 -7.69
C PRO A 192 10.12 2.18 -6.97
N ILE A 193 8.87 1.86 -7.34
CA ILE A 193 8.14 0.71 -6.79
C ILE A 193 8.86 -0.62 -7.03
N PHE A 194 9.68 -0.71 -8.09
CA PHE A 194 10.42 -1.91 -8.49
C PHE A 194 11.82 -2.04 -7.85
N SER A 195 12.21 -1.12 -6.96
CA SER A 195 13.54 -1.12 -6.36
C SER A 195 13.84 -2.41 -5.58
N GLY A 196 14.97 -3.06 -5.89
CA GLY A 196 15.43 -4.25 -5.17
C GLY A 196 14.81 -5.58 -5.63
N LEU A 197 14.06 -5.59 -6.73
CA LEU A 197 13.62 -6.82 -7.39
C LEU A 197 14.81 -7.55 -8.02
N ALA A 198 14.80 -8.88 -7.92
CA ALA A 198 15.95 -9.70 -8.31
C ALA A 198 16.08 -9.87 -9.82
N ILE A 199 14.95 -9.93 -10.53
CA ILE A 199 14.91 -10.17 -11.98
C ILE A 199 14.71 -8.82 -12.70
N PRO A 200 15.65 -8.39 -13.54
CA PRO A 200 15.45 -7.19 -14.35
C PRO A 200 14.27 -7.35 -15.31
N GLY A 201 13.40 -6.34 -15.36
CA GLY A 201 12.31 -6.27 -16.34
C GLY A 201 11.10 -7.18 -16.06
N SER A 202 11.11 -7.99 -14.99
CA SER A 202 9.94 -8.79 -14.63
C SER A 202 9.92 -9.17 -13.14
N PHE A 203 8.76 -9.53 -12.62
CA PHE A 203 8.58 -9.87 -11.21
C PHE A 203 7.43 -10.86 -11.02
N GLN A 204 7.43 -11.56 -9.91
CA GLN A 204 6.46 -12.62 -9.63
C GLN A 204 5.45 -12.22 -8.55
N VAL A 205 4.16 -12.44 -8.82
CA VAL A 205 3.07 -12.07 -7.89
C VAL A 205 1.97 -13.13 -7.85
N MET A 206 1.07 -12.99 -6.87
CA MET A 206 -0.12 -13.84 -6.75
C MET A 206 -1.33 -13.16 -7.39
N GLU A 207 -1.91 -13.79 -8.39
CA GLU A 207 -3.09 -13.33 -9.12
C GLU A 207 -4.38 -13.97 -8.61
N SER A 208 -5.49 -13.23 -8.68
CA SER A 208 -6.80 -13.72 -8.26
C SER A 208 -7.96 -12.89 -8.84
N HIS A 209 -8.05 -12.75 -10.16
CA HIS A 209 -9.09 -11.91 -10.77
C HIS A 209 -9.69 -12.48 -12.06
N TYR A 210 -10.95 -12.12 -12.30
CA TYR A 210 -11.71 -12.41 -13.52
C TYR A 210 -11.87 -11.19 -14.41
N GLU A 211 -11.93 -10.01 -13.79
CA GLU A 211 -12.10 -8.73 -14.45
C GLU A 211 -10.78 -7.97 -14.49
N GLU A 212 -10.60 -7.15 -15.50
CA GLU A 212 -9.44 -6.30 -15.71
C GLU A 212 -9.87 -4.86 -16.04
N VAL A 213 -8.94 -3.93 -15.84
CA VAL A 213 -9.08 -2.57 -16.35
C VAL A 213 -8.83 -2.58 -17.85
N LYS A 214 -9.85 -2.22 -18.65
CA LYS A 214 -9.80 -2.29 -20.12
C LYS A 214 -9.09 -1.11 -20.78
N SER A 215 -8.91 -0.02 -20.05
CA SER A 215 -8.27 1.20 -20.55
C SER A 215 -7.56 1.90 -19.41
N ILE A 216 -6.31 2.31 -19.63
CA ILE A 216 -5.57 3.12 -18.65
C ILE A 216 -6.23 4.51 -18.60
N PRO A 217 -6.84 4.91 -17.48
CA PRO A 217 -7.46 6.23 -17.39
C PRO A 217 -6.40 7.31 -17.18
N GLU A 218 -6.60 8.50 -17.71
CA GLU A 218 -5.79 9.66 -17.31
C GLU A 218 -6.02 10.00 -15.82
N PRO A 219 -4.98 10.35 -15.04
CA PRO A 219 -3.59 10.62 -15.43
C PRO A 219 -2.63 9.42 -15.22
N PHE A 220 -3.13 8.19 -15.30
CA PHE A 220 -2.32 7.01 -15.01
C PHE A 220 -1.39 6.62 -16.15
N VAL A 221 -0.28 5.98 -15.78
CA VAL A 221 0.58 5.23 -16.70
C VAL A 221 0.64 3.78 -16.28
N ASN A 222 0.75 2.89 -17.27
CA ASN A 222 0.91 1.46 -17.04
C ASN A 222 2.38 1.09 -16.79
N LEU A 223 2.62 0.36 -15.70
CA LEU A 223 3.92 -0.08 -15.25
C LEU A 223 4.15 -1.58 -15.46
N ALA A 224 3.10 -2.38 -15.51
CA ALA A 224 3.24 -3.83 -15.69
C ALA A 224 2.05 -4.46 -16.42
N ARG A 225 2.32 -5.58 -17.09
CA ARG A 225 1.32 -6.42 -17.75
C ARG A 225 1.63 -7.90 -17.53
N SER A 226 0.64 -8.76 -17.78
CA SER A 226 0.80 -10.20 -17.91
C SER A 226 0.53 -10.64 -19.35
N ASN A 227 0.62 -11.94 -19.61
CA ASN A 227 0.18 -12.51 -20.89
C ASN A 227 -1.35 -12.52 -21.06
N LEU A 228 -2.11 -12.42 -19.96
CA LEU A 228 -3.57 -12.49 -19.97
C LEU A 228 -4.24 -11.13 -19.81
N SER A 229 -3.60 -10.18 -19.12
CA SER A 229 -4.16 -8.87 -18.81
C SER A 229 -3.12 -7.76 -18.98
N GLU A 230 -3.52 -6.70 -19.68
CA GLU A 230 -2.60 -5.62 -20.06
C GLU A 230 -2.30 -4.66 -18.89
N VAL A 231 -3.25 -4.42 -17.99
CA VAL A 231 -3.17 -3.33 -17.00
C VAL A 231 -2.99 -3.90 -15.59
N GLN A 232 -1.80 -4.44 -15.31
CA GLN A 232 -1.51 -5.13 -14.04
C GLN A 232 -1.02 -4.21 -12.92
N LEU A 233 -0.32 -3.13 -13.29
CA LEU A 233 0.16 -2.13 -12.32
C LEU A 233 0.06 -0.74 -12.93
N ILE A 234 -0.70 0.15 -12.31
CA ILE A 234 -0.83 1.54 -12.75
C ILE A 234 -0.30 2.49 -11.68
N ARG A 235 0.16 3.67 -12.11
CA ARG A 235 0.47 4.78 -11.20
C ARG A 235 0.11 6.13 -11.77
N ILE A 236 -0.01 7.14 -10.92
CA ILE A 236 -0.02 8.54 -11.34
C ILE A 236 1.41 9.10 -11.30
N PRO A 237 1.97 9.60 -12.42
CA PRO A 237 3.27 10.25 -12.41
C PRO A 237 3.38 11.40 -11.41
N GLY A 238 4.46 11.40 -10.62
CA GLY A 238 4.72 12.44 -9.62
C GLY A 238 3.88 12.35 -8.34
N LYS A 239 3.00 11.35 -8.21
CA LYS A 239 2.22 11.10 -6.98
C LYS A 239 2.47 9.68 -6.47
N LEU A 240 2.31 9.46 -5.16
CA LEU A 240 2.39 8.13 -4.55
C LEU A 240 1.05 7.39 -4.65
N VAL A 241 0.50 7.30 -5.86
CA VAL A 241 -0.78 6.66 -6.14
C VAL A 241 -0.54 5.48 -7.07
N TYR A 242 -0.75 4.27 -6.56
CA TYR A 242 -0.51 3.01 -7.27
C TYR A 242 -1.76 2.12 -7.21
N GLY A 243 -2.03 1.38 -8.29
CA GLY A 243 -3.04 0.33 -8.32
C GLY A 243 -2.43 -0.96 -8.86
N MET A 244 -2.47 -2.04 -8.08
CA MET A 244 -1.96 -3.37 -8.41
C MET A 244 -3.15 -4.33 -8.62
N ALA A 245 -3.28 -4.97 -9.78
CA ALA A 245 -4.38 -5.92 -10.02
C ALA A 245 -4.17 -7.27 -9.29
N PHE A 246 -2.92 -7.58 -8.96
CA PHE A 246 -2.51 -8.73 -8.16
C PHE A 246 -2.59 -8.48 -6.64
N HIS A 247 -2.35 -9.55 -5.87
CA HIS A 247 -2.26 -9.57 -4.41
C HIS A 247 -0.79 -9.59 -3.94
N PRO A 248 -0.16 -8.44 -3.69
CA PRO A 248 1.23 -8.37 -3.26
C PRO A 248 1.46 -8.91 -1.84
N GLU A 249 0.39 -9.07 -1.05
CA GLU A 249 0.43 -9.61 0.30
C GLU A 249 0.48 -11.15 0.35
N ARG A 250 -0.04 -11.81 -0.69
CA ARG A 250 -0.25 -13.26 -0.68
C ARG A 250 0.98 -14.02 -1.15
N THR A 251 1.27 -15.14 -0.48
CA THR A 251 2.23 -16.15 -0.96
C THR A 251 1.56 -17.46 -1.37
N GLY A 252 0.23 -17.55 -1.23
CA GLY A 252 -0.54 -18.78 -1.44
C GLY A 252 -0.21 -19.86 -0.39
N ASN A 253 -0.47 -21.13 -0.72
CA ASN A 253 -0.12 -22.27 0.15
C ASN A 253 1.38 -22.64 0.12
N LEU A 254 2.21 -21.76 -0.42
CA LEU A 254 3.65 -21.98 -0.56
C LEU A 254 4.37 -21.50 0.70
N PRO A 255 5.60 -21.96 0.95
CA PRO A 255 6.42 -21.43 2.04
C PRO A 255 6.45 -19.89 1.99
N GLN A 256 6.39 -19.21 3.14
CA GLN A 256 6.25 -17.75 3.23
C GLN A 256 7.36 -16.93 2.51
N ASN A 257 8.45 -17.60 2.13
CA ASN A 257 9.58 -17.03 1.37
C ASN A 257 9.45 -17.23 -0.16
N THR A 258 8.31 -17.74 -0.63
CA THR A 258 8.00 -17.91 -2.05
C THR A 258 7.20 -16.69 -2.53
N CYS A 259 7.48 -16.18 -3.73
CA CYS A 259 6.79 -15.02 -4.30
C CYS A 259 6.92 -13.74 -3.42
N THR A 260 8.15 -13.38 -3.06
CA THR A 260 8.43 -12.24 -2.17
C THR A 260 8.44 -10.89 -2.86
N ASP A 261 8.44 -10.85 -4.21
CA ASP A 261 8.47 -9.61 -4.97
C ASP A 261 7.29 -8.70 -4.61
N GLY A 262 6.07 -9.24 -4.46
CA GLY A 262 4.90 -8.49 -3.97
C GLY A 262 5.17 -7.76 -2.64
N LYS A 263 5.79 -8.43 -1.67
CA LYS A 263 6.17 -7.82 -0.39
C LYS A 263 7.26 -6.76 -0.56
N ILE A 264 8.16 -6.90 -1.53
CA ILE A 264 9.15 -5.86 -1.90
C ILE A 264 8.44 -4.61 -2.44
N LEU A 265 7.43 -4.78 -3.30
CA LEU A 265 6.62 -3.66 -3.80
C LEU A 265 5.91 -2.93 -2.65
N LEU A 266 5.30 -3.66 -1.71
CA LEU A 266 4.70 -3.07 -0.50
C LEU A 266 5.73 -2.32 0.35
N ALA A 267 6.92 -2.91 0.54
CA ALA A 267 8.01 -2.28 1.26
C ALA A 267 8.43 -0.96 0.62
N ASN A 268 8.55 -0.93 -0.71
CA ASN A 268 8.94 0.26 -1.45
C ASN A 268 7.87 1.35 -1.35
N PHE A 269 6.58 0.99 -1.44
CA PHE A 269 5.49 1.93 -1.21
C PHE A 269 5.58 2.56 0.20
N LEU A 270 5.69 1.75 1.25
CA LEU A 270 5.77 2.25 2.64
C LEU A 270 7.01 3.12 2.89
N LYS A 271 8.17 2.78 2.29
CA LYS A 271 9.36 3.64 2.36
C LYS A 271 9.10 4.99 1.72
N MET A 272 8.47 5.02 0.55
CA MET A 272 8.14 6.28 -0.12
C MET A 272 7.18 7.12 0.70
N VAL A 273 6.18 6.50 1.36
CA VAL A 273 5.29 7.20 2.31
C VAL A 273 6.08 7.82 3.47
N ALA A 274 6.96 7.05 4.12
CA ALA A 274 7.78 7.54 5.22
C ALA A 274 8.67 8.73 4.81
N LEU A 275 9.26 8.66 3.61
CA LEU A 275 10.08 9.75 3.05
C LEU A 275 9.25 10.98 2.65
N ASN A 276 7.98 10.80 2.29
CA ASN A 276 7.08 11.90 1.96
C ASN A 276 6.62 12.66 3.21
N ASN A 277 6.40 11.97 4.34
CA ASN A 277 5.93 12.57 5.59
C ASN A 277 7.02 13.29 6.40
N THR A 278 8.28 13.14 6.01
CA THR A 278 9.43 13.79 6.65
C THR A 278 9.87 15.08 5.95
N ARG A 279 9.19 15.47 4.86
CA ARG A 279 9.41 16.70 4.10
C ARG A 279 8.35 17.74 4.43
#